data_AF-A0A7S0DLI2-F1
#
_entry.id   AF-A0A7S0DLI2-F1
#
_cell.length_a   1.000
_cell.length_b   1.000
_cell.length_c   1.000
_cell.angle_alpha   90.00
_cell.angle_beta   90.00
_cell.angle_gamma   90.00
#
_symmetry.space_group_name_H-M   'P 1'
#
loop_
_entity.id
_entity.type
_entity.pdbx_description
1 polymer ?
#
loop_
_entity_poly.entity_id
_entity_poly.type
_entity_poly.pdbx_seq_one_letter_code
_entity_poly.pdbx_strand_id
1 'polypeptide(L)'
;IDEKKLIDQHYYSIAAKATLQKPHELNPPAKKVAAFGQQFGIAWKDALKQGLVYNAMDACKELGVGGDEMNKLCDTAKKAGDTIKFQGGFYCAKIEKPAKKAPSGLSGWFASLFGK
;
A
#
# COMPACT_ATOMS: atom_id res chain seq x y z
N ILE A 1 26.69 3.67 -11.63
CA ILE A 1 25.93 2.39 -11.70
C ILE A 1 24.65 2.63 -10.91
N ASP A 2 23.51 2.69 -11.61
CA ASP A 2 22.20 3.17 -11.12
C ASP A 2 21.63 2.33 -9.95
N GLU A 3 21.72 2.90 -8.75
CA GLU A 3 20.62 3.19 -7.79
C GLU A 3 19.47 2.21 -7.47
N LYS A 4 19.44 0.95 -7.93
CA LYS A 4 18.24 0.10 -7.70
C LYS A 4 18.48 -1.34 -7.23
N LYS A 5 19.40 -1.54 -6.28
CA LYS A 5 19.58 -2.85 -5.63
C LYS A 5 19.48 -2.79 -4.09
N LEU A 6 18.44 -2.15 -3.58
CA LEU A 6 18.02 -2.28 -2.17
C LEU A 6 16.65 -2.96 -2.07
N ILE A 7 16.39 -3.94 -2.94
CA ILE A 7 15.31 -4.89 -2.74
C ILE A 7 15.99 -6.16 -2.27
N ASP A 8 16.18 -6.20 -0.96
CA ASP A 8 16.88 -7.25 -0.26
C ASP A 8 16.36 -8.62 -0.68
N GLN A 9 17.28 -9.56 -0.88
CA GLN A 9 17.01 -10.94 -1.30
C GLN A 9 16.08 -11.68 -0.31
N HIS A 10 15.81 -11.08 0.86
CA HIS A 10 14.91 -11.54 1.90
C HIS A 10 13.41 -11.30 1.61
N TYR A 11 13.05 -10.39 0.69
CA TYR A 11 11.64 -10.08 0.34
C TYR A 11 11.02 -11.06 -0.68
N TYR A 12 11.78 -12.08 -1.10
CA TYR A 12 11.71 -12.64 -2.45
C TYR A 12 10.54 -13.56 -2.81
N SER A 13 9.72 -14.04 -1.87
CA SER A 13 8.75 -15.09 -2.24
C SER A 13 7.28 -14.75 -1.97
N ILE A 14 6.98 -13.98 -0.92
CA ILE A 14 5.59 -13.64 -0.56
C ILE A 14 5.31 -12.15 -0.78
N ALA A 15 6.27 -11.28 -0.43
CA ALA A 15 6.14 -9.85 -0.64
C ALA A 15 6.43 -9.43 -2.08
N ALA A 16 7.23 -10.19 -2.84
CA ALA A 16 7.54 -9.94 -4.25
C ALA A 16 6.29 -9.74 -5.14
N LYS A 17 5.21 -10.51 -4.93
CA LYS A 17 3.97 -10.30 -5.70
C LYS A 17 3.29 -8.97 -5.35
N ALA A 18 3.23 -8.63 -4.07
CA ALA A 18 2.62 -7.39 -3.61
C ALA A 18 3.48 -6.14 -3.82
N THR A 19 4.80 -6.29 -3.95
CA THR A 19 5.74 -5.21 -4.25
C THR A 19 5.94 -4.99 -5.74
N LEU A 20 5.78 -6.02 -6.58
CA LEU A 20 5.99 -5.94 -8.04
C LEU A 20 4.69 -5.78 -8.83
N GLN A 21 3.59 -6.41 -8.41
CA GLN A 21 2.32 -6.28 -9.13
C GLN A 21 1.69 -4.92 -8.84
N LYS A 22 1.27 -4.23 -9.90
CA LYS A 22 0.60 -2.95 -9.72
C LYS A 22 -0.80 -3.16 -9.16
N PRO A 23 -1.30 -2.19 -8.39
CA PRO A 23 -2.67 -2.18 -7.88
C PRO A 23 -3.75 -2.48 -8.94
N HIS A 24 -3.57 -1.98 -10.16
CA HIS A 24 -4.51 -2.18 -11.27
C HIS A 24 -4.47 -3.59 -11.88
N GLU A 25 -3.39 -4.35 -11.66
CA GLU A 25 -3.21 -5.73 -12.16
C GLU A 25 -3.85 -6.74 -11.21
N LEU A 26 -4.16 -6.31 -9.99
CA LEU A 26 -4.90 -7.13 -9.06
C LEU A 26 -6.35 -7.11 -9.47
N ASN A 27 -6.88 -8.30 -9.67
CA ASN A 27 -8.30 -8.51 -9.81
C ASN A 27 -8.86 -9.13 -8.51
N PRO A 28 -8.95 -8.37 -7.40
CA PRO A 28 -9.51 -8.88 -6.18
C PRO A 28 -10.99 -9.24 -6.35
N PRO A 29 -11.50 -10.21 -5.59
CA PRO A 29 -12.91 -10.59 -5.66
C PRO A 29 -13.82 -9.41 -5.31
N ALA A 30 -14.97 -9.32 -5.99
CA ALA A 30 -15.91 -8.19 -5.85
C ALA A 30 -16.32 -7.90 -4.40
N LYS A 31 -16.45 -8.93 -3.56
CA LYS A 31 -16.72 -8.80 -2.11
C LYS A 31 -15.66 -7.95 -1.39
N LYS A 32 -14.39 -8.07 -1.79
CA LYS A 32 -13.27 -7.33 -1.19
C LYS A 32 -13.16 -5.91 -1.73
N VAL A 33 -13.47 -5.71 -3.01
CA VAL A 33 -13.61 -4.38 -3.61
C VAL A 33 -14.72 -3.59 -2.93
N ALA A 34 -15.87 -4.23 -2.66
CA ALA A 34 -16.97 -3.61 -1.94
C ALA A 34 -16.57 -3.27 -0.50
N ALA A 35 -15.94 -4.21 0.21
CA ALA A 35 -15.44 -3.96 1.56
C ALA A 35 -14.38 -2.84 1.62
N PHE A 36 -13.50 -2.73 0.62
CA PHE A 36 -12.58 -1.60 0.48
C PHE A 36 -13.35 -0.28 0.35
N GLY A 37 -14.37 -0.25 -0.51
CA GLY A 37 -15.23 0.93 -0.68
C GLY A 37 -15.98 1.33 0.59
N GLN A 38 -16.46 0.35 1.36
CA GLN A 38 -17.11 0.62 2.64
C GLN A 38 -16.14 1.10 3.72
N GLN A 39 -14.94 0.52 3.77
CA GLN A 39 -13.95 0.83 4.80
C GLN A 39 -13.26 2.18 4.56
N PHE A 40 -12.99 2.50 3.29
CA PHE A 40 -12.25 3.72 2.94
C PHE A 40 -13.11 4.82 2.32
N GLY A 41 -14.39 4.56 2.07
CA GLY A 41 -15.32 5.54 1.50
C GLY A 41 -15.08 5.87 0.01
N ILE A 42 -14.25 5.08 -0.69
CA ILE A 42 -13.95 5.28 -2.12
C ILE A 42 -13.89 3.93 -2.83
N ALA A 43 -14.49 3.86 -4.02
CA ALA A 43 -14.43 2.66 -4.83
C ALA A 43 -12.98 2.34 -5.23
N TRP A 44 -12.62 1.04 -5.21
CA TRP A 44 -11.29 0.57 -5.61
C TRP A 44 -10.84 1.13 -6.96
N LYS A 45 -11.73 1.15 -7.96
CA LYS A 45 -11.44 1.69 -9.29
C LYS A 45 -11.16 3.20 -9.27
N ASP A 46 -11.88 3.95 -8.44
CA ASP A 46 -11.65 5.39 -8.29
C ASP A 46 -10.33 5.65 -7.55
N ALA A 47 -10.04 4.88 -6.50
CA ALA A 47 -8.75 4.97 -5.80
C ALA A 47 -7.58 4.65 -6.73
N LEU A 48 -7.71 3.66 -7.62
CA LEU A 48 -6.73 3.37 -8.66
C LEU A 48 -6.58 4.52 -9.67
N LYS A 49 -7.69 5.07 -10.16
CA LYS A 49 -7.70 6.18 -11.13
C LYS A 49 -7.11 7.47 -10.55
N GLN A 50 -7.38 7.73 -9.28
CA GLN A 50 -6.84 8.89 -8.55
C GLN A 50 -5.37 8.69 -8.15
N GLY A 51 -4.80 7.50 -8.38
CA GLY A 51 -3.44 7.19 -7.94
C GLY A 51 -3.31 7.22 -6.42
N LEU A 52 -4.33 6.74 -5.69
CA LEU A 52 -4.30 6.64 -4.22
C LEU A 52 -3.84 5.25 -3.74
N VAL A 53 -3.85 4.26 -4.62
CA VAL A 53 -3.41 2.89 -4.32
C VAL A 53 -2.04 2.66 -4.95
N TYR A 54 -1.11 2.14 -4.14
CA TYR A 54 0.26 1.84 -4.54
C TYR A 54 0.65 0.45 -4.04
N ASN A 55 1.53 -0.22 -4.77
CA ASN A 55 2.23 -1.38 -4.21
C ASN A 55 3.19 -0.92 -3.10
N ALA A 56 3.68 -1.83 -2.27
CA ALA A 56 4.59 -1.47 -1.19
C ALA A 56 5.85 -0.72 -1.67
N MET A 57 6.36 -0.99 -2.87
CA MET A 57 7.56 -0.30 -3.37
C MET A 57 7.31 1.13 -3.84
N ASP A 58 6.24 1.34 -4.60
CA ASP A 58 5.84 2.67 -5.05
C ASP A 58 5.37 3.49 -3.86
N ALA A 59 4.69 2.87 -2.88
CA ALA A 59 4.36 3.53 -1.62
C ALA A 59 5.62 3.94 -0.84
N CYS A 60 6.65 3.08 -0.78
CA CYS A 60 7.94 3.45 -0.17
C CYS A 60 8.57 4.66 -0.87
N LYS A 61 8.55 4.69 -2.21
CA LYS A 61 9.08 5.81 -3.01
C LYS A 61 8.28 7.10 -2.80
N GLU A 62 6.95 7.02 -2.85
CA GLU A 62 6.03 8.15 -2.69
C GLU A 62 6.09 8.77 -1.29
N LEU A 63 6.32 7.94 -0.27
CA LEU A 63 6.51 8.38 1.11
C LEU A 63 7.96 8.75 1.42
N GLY A 64 8.92 8.36 0.56
CA GLY A 64 10.35 8.50 0.81
C GLY A 64 10.83 7.71 2.03
N VAL A 65 10.20 6.56 2.30
CA VAL A 65 10.49 5.70 3.46
C VAL A 65 11.10 4.37 3.04
N GLY A 66 11.86 3.73 3.93
CA GLY A 66 12.39 2.38 3.72
C GLY A 66 11.34 1.28 3.92
N GLY A 67 11.70 0.04 3.56
CA GLY A 67 10.85 -1.14 3.78
C GLY A 67 10.47 -1.36 5.26
N ASP A 68 11.42 -1.15 6.17
CA ASP A 68 11.18 -1.24 7.63
C ASP A 68 10.18 -0.20 8.13
N GLU A 69 10.27 1.04 7.64
CA GLU A 69 9.32 2.09 7.97
C GLU A 69 7.93 1.81 7.39
N MET A 70 7.87 1.35 6.14
CA MET A 70 6.61 0.90 5.53
C MET A 70 5.95 -0.22 6.33
N ASN A 71 6.75 -1.18 6.83
CA ASN A 71 6.23 -2.25 7.66
C ASN A 71 5.67 -1.71 8.99
N LYS A 72 6.34 -0.75 9.63
CA LYS A 72 5.83 -0.07 10.85
C LYS A 72 4.54 0.71 10.57
N LEU A 73 4.47 1.41 9.44
CA LEU A 73 3.27 2.14 9.01
C LEU A 73 2.10 1.18 8.77
N CYS A 74 2.35 0.06 8.07
CA CYS A 74 1.35 -0.98 7.85
C CYS A 74 0.90 -1.65 9.15
N ASP A 75 1.82 -1.90 10.10
CA ASP A 75 1.49 -2.45 11.42
C ASP A 75 0.66 -1.46 12.27
N THR A 76 0.95 -0.16 12.15
CA THR A 76 0.18 0.90 12.81
C THR A 76 -1.24 0.99 12.25
N ALA A 77 -1.38 1.02 10.91
CA ALA A 77 -2.69 0.97 10.26
C ALA A 77 -3.45 -0.32 10.62
N LYS A 78 -2.75 -1.44 10.75
CA LYS A 78 -3.35 -2.70 11.19
C LYS A 78 -3.91 -2.60 12.61
N LYS A 79 -3.16 -2.00 13.53
CA LYS A 79 -3.61 -1.75 14.91
C LYS A 79 -4.79 -0.78 14.97
N ALA A 80 -4.83 0.21 14.08
CA ALA A 80 -5.95 1.14 13.94
C ALA A 80 -7.21 0.50 13.32
N GLY A 81 -7.10 -0.70 12.73
CA GLY A 81 -8.19 -1.31 11.98
C GLY A 81 -8.32 -0.78 10.54
N ASP A 82 -7.38 0.05 10.10
CA ASP A 82 -7.28 0.65 8.77
C ASP A 82 -6.60 -0.29 7.75
N THR A 83 -6.82 -1.60 7.90
CA THR A 83 -6.31 -2.61 6.96
C THR A 83 -7.42 -3.52 6.46
N ILE A 84 -7.36 -3.85 5.18
CA ILE A 84 -8.23 -4.84 4.56
C ILE A 84 -7.40 -5.95 3.93
N LYS A 85 -7.74 -7.20 4.24
CA LYS A 85 -7.15 -8.37 3.59
C LYS A 85 -7.89 -8.63 2.29
N PHE A 86 -7.22 -8.55 1.14
CA PHE A 86 -7.83 -8.82 -0.16
C PHE A 86 -7.85 -10.32 -0.49
N GLN A 87 -6.70 -10.98 -0.47
CA GLN A 87 -6.57 -12.41 -0.83
C GLN A 87 -5.40 -13.05 -0.08
N GLY A 88 -5.15 -14.37 -0.25
CA GLY A 88 -4.13 -15.11 0.51
C GLY A 88 -2.77 -14.40 0.50
N GLY A 89 -2.36 -13.89 1.66
CA GLY A 89 -1.12 -13.12 1.84
C GLY A 89 -1.18 -11.65 1.41
N PHE A 90 -2.29 -11.15 0.84
CA PHE A 90 -2.39 -9.80 0.27
C PHE A 90 -3.23 -8.86 1.14
N TYR A 91 -2.63 -7.76 1.57
CA TYR A 91 -3.23 -6.78 2.46
C TYR A 91 -3.12 -5.39 1.88
N CYS A 92 -4.09 -4.54 2.20
CA CYS A 92 -4.09 -3.13 1.88
C CYS A 92 -4.24 -2.35 3.18
N ALA A 93 -3.27 -1.50 3.49
CA ALA A 93 -3.31 -0.58 4.61
C ALA A 93 -3.58 0.83 4.13
N LYS A 94 -4.42 1.57 4.84
CA LYS A 94 -4.50 3.02 4.71
C LYS A 94 -3.37 3.65 5.52
N ILE A 95 -2.42 4.25 4.81
CA ILE A 95 -1.26 4.94 5.35
C ILE A 95 -1.46 6.43 5.13
N GLU A 96 -1.40 7.20 6.20
CA GLU A 96 -1.34 8.66 6.10
C GLU A 96 0.11 9.09 5.88
N LYS A 97 0.33 10.07 5.00
CA LYS A 97 1.67 10.66 4.83
C LYS A 97 2.13 11.22 6.18
N PRO A 98 3.23 10.74 6.77
CA PRO A 98 3.73 11.30 8.03
C PRO A 98 4.10 12.77 7.80
N ALA A 99 3.60 13.66 8.67
CA ALA A 99 3.66 15.12 8.54
C ALA A 99 5.09 15.73 8.41
N LYS A 100 6.15 14.92 8.49
CA LYS A 100 7.55 15.38 8.52
C LYS A 100 8.09 15.96 7.21
N LYS A 101 7.37 15.86 6.07
CA LYS A 101 7.79 16.46 4.78
C LYS A 101 6.63 16.93 3.87
N ALA A 102 5.44 17.18 4.40
CA ALA A 102 4.32 17.66 3.57
C ALA A 102 4.21 19.19 3.66
N PRO A 103 4.29 19.96 2.54
CA PRO A 103 3.67 21.27 2.51
C PRO A 103 2.18 21.09 2.79
N SER A 104 1.70 21.84 3.79
CA SER A 104 0.33 21.87 4.30
C SER A 104 -0.69 21.96 3.16
N GLY A 105 -1.37 20.85 2.84
CA GLY A 105 -2.44 20.86 1.83
C GLY A 105 -2.84 19.51 1.23
N LEU A 106 -2.00 18.47 1.31
CA LEU A 106 -2.34 17.13 0.81
C LEU A 106 -2.57 16.17 1.97
N SER A 107 -3.75 16.25 2.59
CA SER A 107 -4.32 15.18 3.41
C SER A 107 -4.75 14.01 2.50
N GLY A 108 -3.76 13.40 1.84
CA GLY A 108 -3.91 12.23 1.01
C GLY A 108 -3.54 11.00 1.81
N TRP A 109 -4.50 10.10 2.00
CA TRP A 109 -4.24 8.78 2.53
C TRP A 109 -3.96 7.84 1.36
N PHE A 110 -3.08 6.87 1.57
CA PHE A 110 -2.62 5.96 0.53
C PHE A 110 -2.92 4.52 0.91
N ALA A 111 -3.38 3.75 -0.05
CA ALA A 111 -3.59 2.32 0.08
C ALA A 111 -2.31 1.58 -0.34
N SER A 112 -1.54 1.12 0.64
CA SER A 112 -0.30 0.36 0.38
C SER A 112 -0.55 -1.14 0.40
N LEU A 113 -0.11 -1.82 -0.64
CA LEU A 113 -0.29 -3.27 -0.79
C LEU A 113 0.93 -4.04 -0.29
N PHE A 114 0.74 -4.89 0.70
CA PHE A 114 1.82 -5.67 1.31
C PHE A 114 1.47 -7.15 1.45
N GLY A 115 2.53 -7.96 1.28
CA GLY A 115 2.53 -9.41 1.42
C GLY A 115 2.86 -9.82 2.86
N LYS A 116 2.18 -10.82 3.43
CA LYS A 116 2.59 -11.46 4.68
C LYS A 116 2.70 -12.97 4.53
#